data_AF-A0A3N5ZH64-F1
#
_entry.id   AF-A0A3N5ZH64-F1
#
_cell.length_a   1.000
_cell.length_b   1.000
_cell.length_c   1.000
_cell.angle_alpha   90.00
_cell.angle_beta   90.00
_cell.angle_gamma   90.00
#
_symmetry.space_group_name_H-M   'P 1'
#
loop_
_entity.id
_entity.type
_entity.pdbx_description
1 polymer ?
#
loop_
_entity_poly.entity_id
_entity_poly.type
_entity_poly.pdbx_seq_one_letter_code
_entity_poly.pdbx_strand_id
1 'polypeptide(L)'
;MAAFHGPLVSNYYAMELLAREFPDEMGEQRRGAARSELRRWCRGQGRTLGPVSTARCVFDLAAIPLAAALGFEPSAPRAIGQDLLLATLGDLPGGKSRPVLLLVTGWAQSLAASWRDAVRHAAVAGADWCLCINGLQVRLIDTKRSFSRRFLEFDVEATIEDADSFRLFWAVLRREAFEGRAQDRCRPSGLPLIERVALSSAAKTLAVCRSLRSGVLDAVGQLVDSLLPSRAVDGRTADLASLQEQALTLVYRLLFLLFAESRGLVPTWHPTYRRSYSMEAACALAEREGSARGLWETLQAISRLAHTGCHAGSLKVTPFNGRLFAPSLTPAGEHGRPGDDCARNVILALTTAPGRQGDQRSRIVYGDLGVEQLG
;
A
#
# COMPACT_ATOMS: atom_id res chain seq x y z
N MET A 1 -4.81 -10.36 6.22
CA MET A 1 -4.05 -9.66 5.17
C MET A 1 -5.07 -9.16 4.17
N ALA A 2 -4.96 -7.93 3.68
CA ALA A 2 -5.95 -7.38 2.74
C ALA A 2 -6.04 -8.26 1.47
N ALA A 3 -7.25 -8.47 0.95
CA ALA A 3 -7.50 -9.28 -0.24
C ALA A 3 -7.30 -8.51 -1.55
N PHE A 4 -6.63 -7.36 -1.49
CA PHE A 4 -6.36 -6.48 -2.61
C PHE A 4 -4.93 -5.94 -2.58
N HIS A 5 -4.44 -5.51 -3.74
CA HIS A 5 -3.16 -4.82 -3.87
C HIS A 5 -3.15 -3.91 -5.10
N GLY A 6 -2.17 -3.01 -5.15
CA GLY A 6 -1.94 -2.15 -6.31
C GLY A 6 -1.69 -0.69 -5.94
N PRO A 7 -0.99 0.08 -6.79
CA PRO A 7 -0.55 1.44 -6.47
C PRO A 7 -1.63 2.51 -6.67
N LEU A 8 -2.85 2.15 -7.07
CA LEU A 8 -3.94 3.13 -7.25
C LEU A 8 -4.47 3.65 -5.90
N VAL A 9 -4.58 2.77 -4.91
CA VAL A 9 -5.07 3.08 -3.56
C VAL A 9 -4.21 2.32 -2.56
N SER A 10 -3.58 3.03 -1.61
CA SER A 10 -2.76 2.40 -0.58
C SER A 10 -3.63 1.63 0.43
N ASN A 11 -3.08 0.58 1.05
CA ASN A 11 -3.84 -0.25 1.99
C ASN A 11 -4.26 0.55 3.22
N TYR A 12 -3.35 1.32 3.81
CA TYR A 12 -3.65 2.20 4.95
C TYR A 12 -4.78 3.16 4.63
N TYR A 13 -4.76 3.81 3.46
CA TYR A 13 -5.81 4.74 3.08
C TYR A 13 -7.16 4.03 2.95
N ALA A 14 -7.19 2.88 2.29
CA ALA A 14 -8.42 2.10 2.10
C ALA A 14 -9.04 1.64 3.43
N MET A 15 -8.20 1.21 4.39
CA MET A 15 -8.65 0.65 5.65
C MET A 15 -9.02 1.73 6.68
N GLU A 16 -8.22 2.79 6.80
CA GLU A 16 -8.35 3.75 7.90
C GLU A 16 -9.03 5.07 7.53
N LEU A 17 -8.90 5.52 6.28
CA LEU A 17 -9.29 6.87 5.88
C LEU A 17 -10.50 6.92 4.95
N LEU A 18 -10.64 5.93 4.07
CA LEU A 18 -11.66 5.92 3.02
C LEU A 18 -13.07 6.18 3.60
N ALA A 19 -13.45 5.44 4.64
CA ALA A 19 -14.78 5.55 5.24
C ALA A 19 -15.03 6.89 5.95
N ARG A 20 -13.97 7.53 6.46
CA ARG A 20 -14.05 8.83 7.14
C ARG A 20 -14.14 9.97 6.13
N GLU A 21 -13.47 9.85 4.99
CA GLU A 21 -13.44 10.90 3.96
C GLU A 21 -14.66 10.88 3.01
N PHE A 22 -15.31 9.72 2.86
CA PHE A 22 -16.43 9.52 1.93
C PHE A 22 -17.65 8.88 2.63
N PRO A 23 -18.16 9.46 3.72
CA PRO A 23 -19.34 8.93 4.40
C PRO A 23 -20.56 8.98 3.47
N ASP A 24 -21.35 7.91 3.46
CA ASP A 24 -22.59 7.75 2.68
C ASP A 24 -22.41 7.79 1.15
N GLU A 25 -21.17 7.85 0.66
CA GLU A 25 -20.85 7.82 -0.76
C GLU A 25 -20.40 6.42 -1.21
N MET A 26 -20.22 5.46 -0.30
CA MET A 26 -19.67 4.13 -0.63
C MET A 26 -20.74 3.08 -0.96
N GLY A 27 -22.02 3.44 -0.98
CA GLY A 27 -23.12 2.52 -1.29
C GLY A 27 -23.45 1.57 -0.14
N GLU A 28 -23.35 2.06 1.08
CA GLU A 28 -23.48 1.34 2.36
C GLU A 28 -24.78 0.54 2.46
N GLN A 29 -25.88 1.10 1.95
CA GLN A 29 -27.21 0.47 1.98
C GLN A 29 -27.27 -0.84 1.18
N ARG A 30 -26.61 -0.91 0.02
CA ARG A 30 -26.64 -2.09 -0.86
C ARG A 30 -25.47 -3.04 -0.64
N ARG A 31 -24.40 -2.59 0.03
CA ARG A 31 -23.16 -3.35 0.24
C ARG A 31 -23.40 -4.74 0.83
N GLY A 32 -24.25 -4.86 1.86
CA GLY A 32 -24.53 -6.14 2.53
C GLY A 32 -25.28 -7.14 1.63
N ALA A 33 -26.25 -6.66 0.87
CA ALA A 33 -27.01 -7.46 -0.09
C ALA A 33 -26.11 -7.93 -1.25
N ALA A 34 -25.36 -7.01 -1.86
CA ALA A 34 -24.42 -7.31 -2.93
C ALA A 34 -23.36 -8.33 -2.50
N ARG A 35 -22.81 -8.20 -1.28
CA ARG A 35 -21.86 -9.18 -0.73
C ARG A 35 -22.48 -10.57 -0.60
N SER A 36 -23.73 -10.64 -0.12
CA SER A 36 -24.44 -11.91 0.06
C SER A 36 -24.79 -12.57 -1.28
N GLU A 37 -25.13 -11.78 -2.29
CA GLU A 37 -25.34 -12.24 -3.66
C GLU A 37 -24.06 -12.83 -4.27
N LEU A 38 -22.95 -12.10 -4.20
CA LEU A 38 -21.66 -12.57 -4.70
C LEU A 38 -21.17 -13.82 -3.95
N ARG A 39 -21.39 -13.93 -2.63
CA ARG A 39 -21.11 -15.16 -1.86
C ARG A 39 -21.89 -16.36 -2.39
N ARG A 40 -23.17 -16.19 -2.70
CA ARG A 40 -24.01 -17.27 -3.25
C ARG A 40 -23.52 -17.67 -4.63
N TRP A 41 -23.19 -16.70 -5.49
CA TRP A 41 -22.62 -16.96 -6.80
C TRP A 41 -21.29 -17.74 -6.71
N CYS A 42 -20.34 -17.30 -5.88
CA CYS A 42 -19.06 -17.99 -5.67
C CYS A 42 -19.24 -19.44 -5.23
N ARG A 43 -20.18 -19.71 -4.31
CA ARG A 43 -20.44 -21.08 -3.81
C ARG A 43 -21.10 -21.98 -4.84
N GLY A 44 -21.86 -21.43 -5.79
CA GLY A 44 -22.56 -22.16 -6.84
C GLY A 44 -21.78 -22.20 -8.16
N GLN A 45 -21.99 -21.19 -9.00
CA GLN A 45 -21.45 -21.14 -10.36
C GLN A 45 -19.95 -20.83 -10.41
N GLY A 46 -19.41 -20.10 -9.43
CA GLY A 46 -17.97 -19.78 -9.39
C GLY A 46 -17.07 -21.03 -9.38
N ARG A 47 -17.58 -22.16 -8.86
CA ARG A 47 -16.82 -23.43 -8.76
C ARG A 47 -16.79 -24.24 -10.06
N THR A 48 -17.58 -23.87 -11.07
CA THR A 48 -17.58 -24.57 -12.38
C THR A 48 -16.47 -24.09 -13.29
N LEU A 49 -15.92 -22.91 -13.02
CA LEU A 49 -14.75 -22.38 -13.72
C LEU A 49 -13.47 -23.06 -13.22
N GLY A 50 -12.52 -23.24 -14.13
CA GLY A 50 -11.26 -23.89 -13.83
C GLY A 50 -10.23 -23.70 -14.95
N PRO A 51 -9.07 -24.38 -14.87
CA PRO A 51 -7.93 -24.15 -15.76
C PRO A 51 -8.20 -24.24 -17.27
N VAL A 52 -9.24 -24.97 -17.68
CA VAL A 52 -9.64 -25.14 -19.09
C VAL A 52 -10.70 -24.13 -19.55
N SER A 53 -11.19 -23.27 -18.65
CA SER A 53 -12.22 -22.29 -18.97
C SER A 53 -11.65 -21.18 -19.85
N THR A 54 -12.21 -21.05 -21.05
CA THR A 54 -11.87 -20.00 -22.01
C THR A 54 -12.34 -18.62 -21.54
N ALA A 55 -11.86 -17.56 -22.18
CA ALA A 55 -12.34 -16.20 -21.92
C ALA A 55 -13.86 -16.06 -22.08
N ARG A 56 -14.47 -16.84 -22.97
CA ARG A 56 -15.93 -16.89 -23.13
C ARG A 56 -16.62 -17.50 -21.91
N CYS A 57 -16.14 -18.62 -21.40
CA CYS A 57 -16.68 -19.23 -20.18
C CYS A 57 -16.54 -18.27 -18.99
N VAL A 58 -15.39 -17.62 -18.84
CA VAL A 58 -15.17 -16.62 -17.77
C VAL A 58 -16.10 -15.42 -17.96
N PHE A 59 -16.32 -14.96 -19.18
CA PHE A 59 -17.24 -13.84 -19.46
C PHE A 59 -18.67 -14.19 -19.03
N ASP A 60 -19.18 -15.35 -19.46
CA ASP A 60 -20.56 -15.74 -19.22
C ASP A 60 -20.83 -16.09 -17.75
N LEU A 61 -19.91 -16.81 -17.11
CA LEU A 61 -20.12 -17.37 -15.76
C LEU A 61 -19.55 -16.51 -14.63
N ALA A 62 -18.63 -15.58 -14.91
CA ALA A 62 -18.06 -14.68 -13.90
C ALA A 62 -18.26 -13.20 -14.21
N ALA A 63 -17.90 -12.74 -15.42
CA ALA A 63 -17.93 -11.31 -15.71
C ALA A 63 -19.35 -10.74 -15.73
N ILE A 64 -20.32 -11.45 -16.33
CA ILE A 64 -21.73 -11.02 -16.37
C ILE A 64 -22.33 -10.95 -14.95
N PRO A 65 -22.30 -12.03 -14.12
CA PRO A 65 -22.83 -11.95 -12.76
C PRO A 65 -22.16 -10.88 -11.90
N LEU A 66 -20.84 -10.72 -12.03
CA LEU A 66 -20.12 -9.68 -11.31
C LEU A 66 -20.54 -8.28 -11.76
N ALA A 67 -20.61 -8.04 -13.07
CA ALA A 67 -21.06 -6.76 -13.62
C ALA A 67 -22.48 -6.43 -13.14
N ALA A 68 -23.40 -7.40 -13.19
CA ALA A 68 -24.78 -7.24 -12.72
C ALA A 68 -24.83 -6.87 -11.23
N ALA A 69 -24.09 -7.58 -10.38
CA ALA A 69 -24.02 -7.28 -8.95
C ALA A 69 -23.46 -5.86 -8.67
N LEU A 70 -22.55 -5.38 -9.53
CA LEU A 70 -21.98 -4.03 -9.49
C LEU A 70 -22.89 -2.95 -10.13
N GLY A 71 -24.05 -3.33 -10.66
CA GLY A 71 -25.02 -2.42 -11.28
C GLY A 71 -24.76 -2.12 -12.76
N PHE A 72 -23.92 -2.91 -13.43
CA PHE A 72 -23.63 -2.79 -14.86
C PHE A 72 -24.35 -3.84 -15.69
N GLU A 73 -24.63 -3.48 -16.94
CA GLU A 73 -25.03 -4.40 -17.99
C GLU A 73 -23.94 -4.38 -19.07
N PRO A 74 -23.16 -5.47 -19.25
CA PRO A 74 -22.11 -5.53 -20.25
C PRO A 74 -22.72 -5.63 -21.66
N SER A 75 -22.13 -4.94 -22.63
CA SER A 75 -22.45 -5.13 -24.04
C SER A 75 -22.00 -6.51 -24.55
N ALA A 76 -22.46 -6.88 -25.75
CA ALA A 76 -22.05 -8.12 -26.39
C ALA A 76 -20.51 -8.15 -26.56
N PRO A 77 -19.82 -9.21 -26.11
CA PRO A 77 -18.37 -9.23 -26.12
C PRO A 77 -17.85 -9.43 -27.55
N ARG A 78 -16.74 -8.76 -27.84
CA ARG A 78 -15.95 -8.94 -29.06
C ARG A 78 -14.62 -9.61 -28.73
N ALA A 79 -14.25 -10.62 -29.50
CA ALA A 79 -12.95 -11.27 -29.36
C ALA A 79 -11.80 -10.36 -29.84
N ILE A 80 -10.68 -10.39 -29.12
CA ILE A 80 -9.44 -9.72 -29.48
C ILE A 80 -8.32 -10.75 -29.39
N GLY A 81 -7.85 -11.21 -30.55
CA GLY A 81 -6.96 -12.37 -30.58
C GLY A 81 -7.70 -13.65 -30.12
N GLN A 82 -6.96 -14.58 -29.51
CA GLN A 82 -7.48 -15.92 -29.18
C GLN A 82 -8.05 -16.01 -27.76
N ASP A 83 -7.49 -15.27 -26.79
CA ASP A 83 -7.74 -15.51 -25.35
C ASP A 83 -8.32 -14.29 -24.61
N LEU A 84 -8.77 -13.28 -25.35
CA LEU A 84 -9.27 -12.02 -24.79
C LEU A 84 -10.65 -11.69 -25.35
N LEU A 85 -11.57 -11.32 -24.45
CA LEU A 85 -12.86 -10.73 -24.81
C LEU A 85 -12.93 -9.30 -24.31
N LEU A 86 -13.57 -8.45 -25.09
CA LEU A 86 -13.77 -7.04 -24.80
C LEU A 86 -15.27 -6.72 -24.85
N ALA A 87 -15.77 -6.07 -23.81
CA ALA A 87 -17.10 -5.50 -23.76
C ALA A 87 -17.02 -4.10 -23.17
N THR A 88 -18.12 -3.36 -23.25
CA THR A 88 -18.28 -2.07 -22.57
C THR A 88 -19.27 -2.24 -21.44
N LEU A 89 -18.92 -1.70 -20.27
CA LEU A 89 -19.80 -1.57 -19.12
C LEU A 89 -20.40 -0.17 -19.17
N GLY A 90 -21.68 -0.14 -19.49
CA GLY A 90 -22.42 1.08 -19.75
C GLY A 90 -22.39 1.48 -21.23
N ASP A 91 -23.58 1.63 -21.80
CA ASP A 91 -24.03 2.86 -22.46
C ASP A 91 -25.56 2.83 -22.60
N LEU A 92 -26.17 3.99 -22.96
CA LEU A 92 -27.47 4.21 -23.65
C LEU A 92 -28.44 5.21 -22.95
N PRO A 93 -29.34 5.85 -23.71
CA PRO A 93 -29.24 7.18 -24.35
C PRO A 93 -29.43 8.37 -23.37
N GLY A 94 -28.59 9.42 -23.49
CA GLY A 94 -28.72 10.65 -22.67
C GLY A 94 -27.41 11.37 -22.29
N GLY A 95 -26.25 10.74 -22.55
CA GLY A 95 -24.99 11.42 -22.88
C GLY A 95 -24.31 12.29 -21.81
N LYS A 96 -23.93 11.73 -20.65
CA LYS A 96 -22.99 12.42 -19.73
C LYS A 96 -21.90 11.57 -19.03
N SER A 97 -21.98 10.24 -19.02
CA SER A 97 -20.94 9.39 -18.40
C SER A 97 -20.07 8.71 -19.44
N ARG A 98 -18.76 8.63 -19.17
CA ARG A 98 -17.79 7.89 -20.01
C ARG A 98 -17.96 6.38 -19.80
N PRO A 99 -17.81 5.55 -20.85
CA PRO A 99 -17.92 4.10 -20.70
C PRO A 99 -16.77 3.55 -19.85
N VAL A 100 -17.02 2.45 -19.15
CA VAL A 100 -15.96 1.65 -18.52
C VAL A 100 -15.69 0.45 -19.41
N LEU A 101 -14.42 0.21 -19.74
CA LEU A 101 -14.07 -0.94 -20.55
C LEU A 101 -14.07 -2.21 -19.69
N LEU A 102 -14.61 -3.32 -20.21
CA LEU A 102 -14.46 -4.65 -19.61
C LEU A 102 -13.58 -5.50 -20.52
N LEU A 103 -12.52 -6.04 -19.95
CA LEU A 103 -11.60 -6.97 -20.59
C LEU A 103 -11.64 -8.29 -19.81
N VAL A 104 -11.87 -9.39 -20.50
CA VAL A 104 -11.96 -10.72 -19.89
C VAL A 104 -10.95 -11.64 -20.54
N THR A 105 -10.18 -12.34 -19.71
CA THR A 105 -9.21 -13.35 -20.16
C THR A 105 -9.71 -14.75 -19.84
N GLY A 106 -9.00 -15.78 -20.33
CA GLY A 106 -9.13 -17.14 -19.82
C GLY A 106 -8.84 -17.25 -18.32
N TRP A 107 -9.23 -18.38 -17.73
CA TRP A 107 -9.10 -18.63 -16.29
C TRP A 107 -7.66 -18.47 -15.80
N ALA A 108 -7.49 -17.72 -14.70
CA ALA A 108 -6.21 -17.50 -14.02
C ALA A 108 -5.09 -16.93 -14.92
N GLN A 109 -5.41 -16.42 -16.11
CA GLN A 109 -4.45 -15.74 -16.97
C GLN A 109 -4.02 -14.42 -16.33
N SER A 110 -2.78 -14.01 -16.61
CA SER A 110 -2.21 -12.82 -15.98
C SER A 110 -2.89 -11.53 -16.45
N LEU A 111 -3.60 -10.85 -15.53
CA LEU A 111 -4.18 -9.53 -15.78
C LEU A 111 -3.11 -8.44 -15.97
N ALA A 112 -1.86 -8.70 -15.57
CA ALA A 112 -0.75 -7.79 -15.86
C ALA A 112 -0.31 -7.86 -17.32
N ALA A 113 -0.41 -9.04 -17.95
CA ALA A 113 -0.04 -9.23 -19.35
C ALA A 113 -1.00 -8.48 -20.30
N SER A 114 -2.28 -8.36 -19.92
CA SER A 114 -3.30 -7.65 -20.70
C SER A 114 -3.26 -6.13 -20.57
N TRP A 115 -2.28 -5.55 -19.86
CA TRP A 115 -2.18 -4.10 -19.65
C TRP A 115 -2.16 -3.31 -20.98
N ARG A 116 -1.35 -3.76 -21.94
CA ARG A 116 -1.20 -3.07 -23.23
C ARG A 116 -2.51 -3.05 -24.02
N ASP A 117 -3.23 -4.16 -24.02
CA ASP A 117 -4.53 -4.28 -24.68
C ASP A 117 -5.58 -3.44 -23.96
N ALA A 118 -5.61 -3.48 -22.62
CA ALA A 118 -6.50 -2.66 -21.80
C ALA A 118 -6.35 -1.16 -22.13
N VAL A 119 -5.11 -0.63 -22.11
CA VAL A 119 -4.85 0.78 -22.39
C VAL A 119 -5.18 1.13 -23.85
N ARG A 120 -4.76 0.31 -24.81
CA ARG A 120 -5.00 0.55 -26.23
C ARG A 120 -6.49 0.61 -26.53
N HIS A 121 -7.26 -0.38 -26.07
CA HIS A 121 -8.68 -0.46 -26.36
C HIS A 121 -9.50 0.55 -25.56
N ALA A 122 -9.07 0.90 -24.35
CA ALA A 122 -9.73 1.96 -23.58
C ALA A 122 -9.58 3.32 -24.27
N ALA A 123 -8.39 3.62 -24.82
CA ALA A 123 -8.19 4.84 -25.60
C ALA A 123 -9.10 4.91 -26.83
N VAL A 124 -9.28 3.79 -27.56
CA VAL A 124 -10.19 3.71 -28.71
C VAL A 124 -11.65 3.88 -28.29
N ALA A 125 -12.04 3.33 -27.14
CA ALA A 125 -13.40 3.42 -26.61
C ALA A 125 -13.69 4.75 -25.88
N GLY A 126 -12.70 5.63 -25.69
CA GLY A 126 -12.84 6.84 -24.88
C GLY A 126 -13.05 6.56 -23.39
N ALA A 127 -12.64 5.39 -22.91
CA ALA A 127 -12.78 4.96 -21.52
C ALA A 127 -11.55 5.38 -20.68
N ASP A 128 -11.80 6.01 -19.53
CA ASP A 128 -10.75 6.37 -18.55
C ASP A 128 -10.39 5.20 -17.61
N TRP A 129 -11.23 4.17 -17.60
CA TRP A 129 -11.12 3.03 -16.72
C TRP A 129 -11.33 1.72 -17.48
N CYS A 130 -10.54 0.71 -17.13
CA CYS A 130 -10.71 -0.65 -17.62
C CYS A 130 -10.77 -1.62 -16.45
N LEU A 131 -11.83 -2.45 -16.43
CA LEU A 131 -11.99 -3.57 -15.52
C LEU A 131 -11.52 -4.84 -16.23
N CYS A 132 -10.52 -5.53 -15.68
CA CYS A 132 -10.00 -6.78 -16.19
C CYS A 132 -10.40 -7.95 -15.28
N ILE A 133 -10.88 -9.06 -15.85
CA ILE A 133 -11.36 -10.23 -15.10
C ILE A 133 -10.78 -11.52 -15.69
N ASN A 134 -10.24 -12.40 -14.84
CA ASN A 134 -9.73 -13.73 -15.22
C ASN A 134 -10.43 -14.89 -14.48
N GLY A 135 -11.56 -14.60 -13.83
CA GLY A 135 -12.34 -15.56 -13.04
C GLY A 135 -11.92 -15.69 -11.58
N LEU A 136 -10.65 -15.43 -11.25
CA LEU A 136 -10.14 -15.41 -9.86
C LEU A 136 -9.97 -13.99 -9.32
N GLN A 137 -9.57 -13.08 -10.19
CA GLN A 137 -9.16 -11.74 -9.85
C GLN A 137 -9.92 -10.72 -10.69
N VAL A 138 -10.09 -9.55 -10.09
CA VAL A 138 -10.65 -8.37 -10.73
C VAL A 138 -9.65 -7.24 -10.58
N ARG A 139 -9.22 -6.67 -11.70
CA ARG A 139 -8.27 -5.56 -11.72
C ARG A 139 -8.88 -4.32 -12.35
N LEU A 140 -8.92 -3.22 -11.62
CA LEU A 140 -9.25 -1.91 -12.14
C LEU A 140 -7.97 -1.19 -12.59
N ILE A 141 -7.96 -0.66 -13.81
CA ILE A 141 -6.83 0.08 -14.40
C ILE A 141 -7.25 1.52 -14.70
N ASP A 142 -6.42 2.48 -14.26
CA ASP A 142 -6.48 3.87 -14.72
C ASP A 142 -5.81 3.97 -16.10
N THR A 143 -6.61 4.06 -17.16
CA THR A 143 -6.11 4.10 -18.55
C THR A 143 -5.79 5.52 -18.99
N LYS A 144 -6.33 6.55 -18.32
CA LYS A 144 -6.04 7.97 -18.54
C LYS A 144 -4.59 8.31 -18.18
N ARG A 145 -4.05 7.70 -17.12
CA ARG A 145 -2.65 7.86 -16.67
C ARG A 145 -1.83 6.60 -16.92
N SER A 146 -1.89 6.07 -18.14
CA SER A 146 -1.29 4.80 -18.53
C SER A 146 0.21 4.65 -18.22
N PHE A 147 0.99 5.74 -18.22
CA PHE A 147 2.41 5.73 -17.85
C PHE A 147 2.65 5.44 -16.36
N SER A 148 1.71 5.80 -15.48
CA SER A 148 1.85 5.60 -14.03
C SER A 148 1.55 4.16 -13.59
N ARG A 149 1.13 3.29 -14.52
CA ARG A 149 0.78 1.88 -14.26
C ARG A 149 -0.10 1.66 -13.03
N ARG A 150 -1.06 2.58 -12.79
CA ARG A 150 -1.92 2.54 -11.62
C ARG A 150 -3.04 1.53 -11.80
N PHE A 151 -3.12 0.59 -10.87
CA PHE A 151 -4.18 -0.40 -10.82
C PHE A 151 -4.57 -0.71 -9.37
N LEU A 152 -5.73 -1.33 -9.22
CA LEU A 152 -6.20 -1.95 -8.00
C LEU A 152 -6.72 -3.34 -8.35
N GLU A 153 -6.12 -4.38 -7.78
CA GLU A 153 -6.46 -5.78 -8.03
C GLU A 153 -6.99 -6.43 -6.76
N PHE A 154 -8.07 -7.20 -6.92
CA PHE A 154 -8.74 -7.94 -5.87
C PHE A 154 -8.72 -9.43 -6.19
N ASP A 155 -8.42 -10.25 -5.20
CA ASP A 155 -8.81 -11.67 -5.21
C ASP A 155 -10.29 -11.74 -4.89
N VAL A 156 -11.11 -12.28 -5.80
CA VAL A 156 -12.57 -12.23 -5.68
C VAL A 156 -13.05 -13.01 -4.45
N GLU A 157 -12.55 -14.23 -4.25
CA GLU A 157 -13.00 -15.09 -3.15
C GLU A 157 -12.58 -14.51 -1.79
N ALA A 158 -11.31 -14.14 -1.65
CA ALA A 158 -10.80 -13.55 -0.41
C ALA A 158 -11.46 -12.20 -0.10
N THR A 159 -11.71 -11.37 -1.12
CA THR A 159 -12.37 -10.07 -0.96
C THR A 159 -13.81 -10.22 -0.49
N ILE A 160 -14.53 -11.23 -0.99
CA ILE A 160 -15.90 -11.50 -0.57
C ILE A 160 -15.96 -11.98 0.89
N GLU A 161 -14.96 -12.74 1.34
CA GLU A 161 -14.88 -13.26 2.72
C GLU A 161 -14.37 -12.21 3.73
N ASP A 162 -13.60 -11.22 3.29
CA ASP A 162 -13.12 -10.11 4.13
C ASP A 162 -14.01 -8.84 4.03
N ALA A 163 -14.60 -8.42 5.16
CA ALA A 163 -15.56 -7.31 5.16
C ALA A 163 -14.94 -5.96 4.78
N ASP A 164 -13.68 -5.74 5.18
CA ASP A 164 -12.98 -4.49 4.94
C ASP A 164 -12.49 -4.38 3.50
N SER A 165 -11.92 -5.45 2.94
CA SER A 165 -11.59 -5.52 1.50
C SER A 165 -12.84 -5.37 0.63
N PHE A 166 -13.96 -6.02 1.00
CA PHE A 166 -15.22 -5.87 0.27
C PHE A 166 -15.75 -4.44 0.28
N ARG A 167 -15.52 -3.68 1.36
CA ARG A 167 -15.90 -2.26 1.43
C ARG A 167 -15.20 -1.46 0.34
N LEU A 168 -13.89 -1.62 0.18
CA LEU A 168 -13.14 -0.96 -0.88
C LEU A 168 -13.63 -1.42 -2.26
N PHE A 169 -13.73 -2.74 -2.47
CA PHE A 169 -14.20 -3.35 -3.72
C PHE A 169 -15.54 -2.76 -4.16
N TRP A 170 -16.53 -2.74 -3.25
CA TRP A 170 -17.85 -2.20 -3.52
C TRP A 170 -17.83 -0.69 -3.78
N ALA A 171 -17.07 0.06 -2.99
CA ALA A 171 -16.99 1.52 -3.11
C ALA A 171 -16.43 1.96 -4.47
N VAL A 172 -15.46 1.22 -5.02
CA VAL A 172 -14.70 1.65 -6.22
C VAL A 172 -15.12 0.98 -7.52
N LEU A 173 -15.81 -0.17 -7.47
CA LEU A 173 -16.17 -0.92 -8.67
C LEU A 173 -17.66 -0.87 -9.03
N ARG A 174 -18.53 -0.37 -8.17
CA ARG A 174 -19.96 -0.20 -8.51
C ARG A 174 -20.15 0.87 -9.58
N ARG A 175 -21.19 0.73 -10.40
CA ARG A 175 -21.51 1.64 -11.50
C ARG A 175 -21.45 3.12 -11.11
N GLU A 176 -22.09 3.49 -10.00
CA GLU A 176 -22.20 4.89 -9.62
C GLU A 176 -20.90 5.45 -9.02
N ALA A 177 -19.85 4.64 -8.85
CA ALA A 177 -18.50 5.12 -8.55
C ALA A 177 -17.82 5.78 -9.77
N PHE A 178 -18.25 5.41 -10.99
CA PHE A 178 -17.75 5.93 -12.28
C PHE A 178 -18.59 7.09 -12.83
N GLU A 179 -19.76 7.33 -12.25
CA GLU A 179 -20.64 8.43 -12.65
C GLU A 179 -20.17 9.74 -11.98
N GLY A 180 -19.87 10.75 -12.80
CA GLY A 180 -19.59 12.10 -12.31
C GLY A 180 -20.86 12.72 -11.74
N ARG A 181 -20.75 13.48 -10.63
CA ARG A 181 -21.90 14.21 -10.11
C ARG A 181 -22.22 15.41 -11.01
N ALA A 182 -23.50 15.66 -11.24
CA ALA A 182 -23.95 16.95 -11.76
C ALA A 182 -23.38 18.05 -10.84
N GLN A 183 -22.80 19.10 -11.44
CA GLN A 183 -22.10 20.18 -10.76
C GLN A 183 -22.94 20.73 -9.59
N ASP A 184 -22.66 20.27 -8.38
CA ASP A 184 -23.32 20.77 -7.18
C ASP A 184 -22.60 22.06 -6.78
N ARG A 185 -23.33 23.16 -6.59
CA ARG A 185 -22.72 24.51 -6.40
C ARG A 185 -21.77 24.56 -5.20
N CYS A 186 -21.85 23.59 -4.30
CA CYS A 186 -21.03 23.46 -3.09
C CYS A 186 -19.79 22.54 -3.25
N ARG A 187 -19.67 21.73 -4.32
CA ARG A 187 -18.48 20.87 -4.56
C ARG A 187 -17.99 21.05 -6.01
N PRO A 188 -16.85 21.73 -6.23
CA PRO A 188 -16.43 22.14 -7.57
C PRO A 188 -15.97 21.01 -8.49
N SER A 189 -15.72 19.78 -7.99
CA SER A 189 -15.30 18.67 -8.83
C SER A 189 -16.47 17.71 -9.10
N GLY A 190 -17.03 17.77 -10.32
CA GLY A 190 -17.96 16.76 -10.85
C GLY A 190 -17.27 15.42 -11.17
N LEU A 191 -16.15 15.12 -10.50
CA LEU A 191 -15.36 13.93 -10.75
C LEU A 191 -16.06 12.68 -10.17
N PRO A 192 -15.92 11.52 -10.84
CA PRO A 192 -16.37 10.25 -10.28
C PRO A 192 -15.72 9.95 -8.93
N LEU A 193 -16.41 9.15 -8.09
CA LEU A 193 -15.91 8.75 -6.78
C LEU A 193 -14.54 8.07 -6.88
N ILE A 194 -14.36 7.19 -7.86
CA ILE A 194 -13.09 6.45 -8.03
C ILE A 194 -11.90 7.40 -8.30
N GLU A 195 -12.09 8.46 -9.10
CA GLU A 195 -11.04 9.45 -9.34
C GLU A 195 -10.74 10.26 -8.08
N ARG A 196 -11.78 10.62 -7.29
CA ARG A 196 -11.60 11.30 -6.00
C ARG A 196 -10.86 10.43 -4.98
N VAL A 197 -11.18 9.14 -4.90
CA VAL A 197 -10.53 8.17 -4.02
C VAL A 197 -9.05 8.00 -4.39
N ALA A 198 -8.76 7.81 -5.69
CA ALA A 198 -7.39 7.68 -6.18
C ALA A 198 -6.56 8.95 -5.95
N LEU A 199 -7.15 10.14 -6.17
CA LEU A 199 -6.48 11.42 -5.91
C LEU A 199 -6.21 11.64 -4.42
N SER A 200 -7.19 11.34 -3.56
CA SER A 200 -7.02 11.52 -2.11
C SER A 200 -5.98 10.54 -1.54
N SER A 201 -6.00 9.27 -1.97
CA SER A 201 -4.97 8.30 -1.58
C SER A 201 -3.58 8.76 -2.01
N ALA A 202 -3.41 9.19 -3.27
CA ALA A 202 -2.13 9.71 -3.75
C ALA A 202 -1.66 10.95 -2.97
N ALA A 203 -2.59 11.87 -2.65
CA ALA A 203 -2.27 13.05 -1.84
C ALA A 203 -1.80 12.66 -0.42
N LYS A 204 -2.42 11.65 0.19
CA LYS A 204 -2.02 11.13 1.50
C LYS A 204 -0.64 10.47 1.44
N THR A 205 -0.36 9.64 0.43
CA THR A 205 0.97 9.05 0.23
C THR A 205 2.03 10.14 0.10
N LEU A 206 1.80 11.18 -0.73
CA LEU A 206 2.73 12.30 -0.87
C LEU A 206 2.94 13.08 0.43
N ALA A 207 1.88 13.25 1.24
CA ALA A 207 2.00 13.89 2.55
C ALA A 207 2.84 13.06 3.52
N VAL A 208 2.68 11.73 3.52
CA VAL A 208 3.52 10.81 4.29
C VAL A 208 4.97 10.88 3.84
N CYS A 209 5.27 10.87 2.54
CA CYS A 209 6.64 11.02 2.03
C CYS A 209 7.29 12.34 2.47
N ARG A 210 6.55 13.46 2.40
CA ARG A 210 7.05 14.76 2.88
C ARG A 210 7.32 14.75 4.38
N SER A 211 6.41 14.19 5.17
CA SER A 211 6.60 14.04 6.61
C SER A 211 7.81 13.17 6.93
N LEU A 212 7.98 12.06 6.22
CA LEU A 212 9.11 11.16 6.42
C LEU A 212 10.43 11.85 6.09
N ARG A 213 10.48 12.65 5.01
CA ARG A 213 11.67 13.46 4.69
C ARG A 213 12.02 14.43 5.83
N SER A 214 11.03 15.11 6.40
CA SER A 214 11.25 15.96 7.57
C SER A 214 11.75 15.14 8.76
N GLY A 215 11.10 14.01 9.06
CA GLY A 215 11.47 13.14 10.16
C GLY A 215 12.87 12.55 10.03
N VAL A 216 13.34 12.28 8.82
CA VAL A 216 14.73 11.88 8.53
C VAL A 216 15.70 12.99 8.88
N LEU A 217 15.43 14.24 8.46
CA LEU A 217 16.28 15.39 8.79
C LEU A 217 16.32 15.63 10.31
N ASP A 218 15.16 15.57 10.97
CA ASP A 218 15.04 15.74 12.41
C ASP A 218 15.80 14.63 13.17
N ALA A 219 15.70 13.38 12.71
CA ALA A 219 16.42 12.26 13.29
C ALA A 219 17.94 12.39 13.12
N VAL A 220 18.42 12.80 11.94
CA VAL A 220 19.85 13.04 11.71
C VAL A 220 20.37 14.15 12.62
N GLY A 221 19.65 15.27 12.74
CA GLY A 221 20.02 16.37 13.62
C GLY A 221 20.14 15.93 15.08
N GLN A 222 19.15 15.21 15.58
CA GLN A 222 19.15 14.69 16.95
C GLN A 222 20.29 13.70 17.22
N LEU A 223 20.60 12.84 16.25
CA LEU A 223 21.72 11.90 16.37
C LEU A 223 23.06 12.63 16.40
N VAL A 224 23.26 13.64 15.55
CA VAL A 224 24.48 14.46 15.57
C VAL A 224 24.61 15.15 16.92
N ASP A 225 23.56 15.84 17.38
CA ASP A 225 23.57 16.57 18.65
C ASP A 225 23.85 15.65 19.85
N SER A 226 23.28 14.44 19.84
CA SER A 226 23.39 13.51 20.98
C SER A 226 24.65 12.66 20.97
N LEU A 227 25.28 12.46 19.81
CA LEU A 227 26.54 11.72 19.66
C LEU A 227 27.78 12.62 19.72
N LEU A 228 27.60 13.95 19.75
CA LEU A 228 28.68 14.90 19.91
C LEU A 228 29.44 14.67 21.23
N PRO A 229 30.77 14.47 21.20
CA PRO A 229 31.55 14.29 22.41
C PRO A 229 31.55 15.55 23.30
N SER A 230 31.33 15.41 24.61
CA SER A 230 31.33 16.55 25.56
C SER A 230 32.69 17.26 25.73
N ARG A 231 33.77 16.77 25.09
CA ARG A 231 35.15 17.31 25.15
C ARG A 231 35.78 17.52 23.76
N ALA A 232 35.00 17.89 22.75
CA ALA A 232 35.54 18.24 21.44
C ALA A 232 36.12 19.68 21.43
N VAL A 233 37.36 19.81 21.89
CA VAL A 233 38.18 21.04 21.75
C VAL A 233 39.19 20.76 20.64
N ASP A 234 39.06 21.52 19.54
CA ASP A 234 39.94 21.58 18.36
C ASP A 234 39.81 20.45 17.30
N GLY A 235 39.24 20.80 16.13
CA GLY A 235 39.04 19.89 14.98
C GLY A 235 37.63 19.90 14.32
N ARG A 236 36.76 20.83 14.72
CA ARG A 236 35.29 20.86 14.55
C ARG A 236 34.67 20.49 13.19
N THR A 237 35.27 20.80 12.03
CA THR A 237 34.56 20.67 10.74
C THR A 237 34.60 19.26 10.15
N ALA A 238 35.74 18.58 10.22
CA ALA A 238 35.88 17.21 9.70
C ALA A 238 35.14 16.17 10.57
N ASP A 239 35.11 16.39 11.89
CA ASP A 239 34.44 15.51 12.85
C ASP A 239 32.90 15.60 12.72
N LEU A 240 32.36 16.81 12.52
CA LEU A 240 30.92 17.01 12.28
C LEU A 240 30.45 16.39 10.97
N ALA A 241 31.22 16.52 9.89
CA ALA A 241 30.88 15.89 8.60
C ALA A 241 30.84 14.36 8.74
N SER A 242 31.84 13.77 9.43
CA SER A 242 31.85 12.33 9.70
C SER A 242 30.67 11.90 10.59
N LEU A 243 30.36 12.65 11.65
CA LEU A 243 29.21 12.35 12.52
C LEU A 243 27.89 12.43 11.75
N GLN A 244 27.74 13.40 10.84
CA GLN A 244 26.57 13.51 9.99
C GLN A 244 26.44 12.31 9.05
N GLU A 245 27.52 11.83 8.44
CA GLU A 245 27.53 10.62 7.62
C GLU A 245 27.15 9.37 8.43
N GLN A 246 27.66 9.26 9.67
CA GLN A 246 27.32 8.17 10.58
C GLN A 246 25.85 8.24 11.01
N ALA A 247 25.34 9.41 11.37
CA ALA A 247 23.94 9.64 11.72
C ALA A 247 23.00 9.29 10.56
N LEU A 248 23.34 9.71 9.34
CA LEU A 248 22.61 9.37 8.12
C LEU A 248 22.61 7.85 7.89
N THR A 249 23.75 7.19 8.09
CA THR A 249 23.86 5.73 7.98
C THR A 249 22.98 5.02 9.01
N LEU A 250 22.93 5.50 10.25
CA LEU A 250 22.05 4.97 11.30
C LEU A 250 20.58 5.12 10.91
N VAL A 251 20.16 6.29 10.43
CA VAL A 251 18.78 6.50 9.96
C VAL A 251 18.44 5.56 8.81
N TYR A 252 19.33 5.38 7.82
CA TYR A 252 19.11 4.44 6.74
C TYR A 252 19.00 2.98 7.21
N ARG A 253 19.74 2.57 8.24
CA ARG A 253 19.57 1.24 8.86
C ARG A 253 18.17 1.06 9.43
N LEU A 254 17.67 2.06 10.16
CA LEU A 254 16.33 2.02 10.75
C LEU A 254 15.25 1.96 9.66
N LEU A 255 15.36 2.81 8.62
CA LEU A 255 14.45 2.79 7.47
C LEU A 255 14.49 1.45 6.74
N PHE A 256 15.68 0.88 6.53
CA PHE A 256 15.83 -0.43 5.91
C PHE A 256 15.16 -1.53 6.73
N LEU A 257 15.35 -1.53 8.06
CA LEU A 257 14.73 -2.52 8.95
C LEU A 257 13.21 -2.41 8.97
N LEU A 258 12.66 -1.19 9.03
CA LEU A 258 11.22 -0.93 8.92
C LEU A 258 10.66 -1.46 7.59
N PHE A 259 11.40 -1.29 6.49
CA PHE A 259 11.02 -1.81 5.19
C PHE A 259 11.14 -3.34 5.12
N ALA A 260 12.25 -3.90 5.59
CA ALA A 260 12.50 -5.34 5.61
C ALA A 260 11.42 -6.08 6.41
N GLU A 261 10.99 -5.52 7.54
CA GLU A 261 9.89 -6.05 8.33
C GLU A 261 8.56 -5.99 7.59
N SER A 262 8.24 -4.85 6.96
CA SER A 262 6.98 -4.72 6.20
C SER A 262 6.91 -5.65 4.97
N ARG A 263 8.06 -6.05 4.42
CA ARG A 263 8.17 -7.01 3.31
C ARG A 263 8.36 -8.46 3.75
N GLY A 264 8.35 -8.74 5.06
CA GLY A 264 8.55 -10.10 5.58
C GLY A 264 9.93 -10.69 5.30
N LEU A 265 10.96 -9.84 5.14
CA LEU A 265 12.35 -10.26 4.90
C LEU A 265 13.09 -10.70 6.17
N VAL A 266 12.44 -10.56 7.32
CA VAL A 266 12.94 -10.95 8.64
C VAL A 266 11.93 -11.88 9.33
N PRO A 267 12.37 -12.75 10.26
CA PRO A 267 11.52 -13.81 10.80
C PRO A 267 10.53 -13.31 11.86
N THR A 268 9.59 -12.45 11.46
CA THR A 268 8.51 -11.91 12.33
C THR A 268 7.56 -13.00 12.85
N TRP A 269 7.53 -14.17 12.21
CA TRP A 269 6.80 -15.35 12.69
C TRP A 269 7.40 -15.92 13.98
N HIS A 270 8.70 -15.71 14.23
CA HIS A 270 9.36 -16.27 15.41
C HIS A 270 9.11 -15.38 16.65
N PRO A 271 8.54 -15.90 17.76
CA PRO A 271 8.16 -15.09 18.91
C PRO A 271 9.32 -14.28 19.52
N THR A 272 10.52 -14.87 19.60
CA THR A 272 11.72 -14.17 20.12
C THR A 272 12.11 -12.97 19.26
N TYR A 273 12.14 -13.13 17.94
CA TYR A 273 12.47 -12.04 17.04
C TYR A 273 11.42 -10.92 17.15
N ARG A 274 10.14 -11.28 17.04
CA ARG A 274 9.01 -10.35 17.12
C ARG A 274 8.91 -9.59 18.45
N ARG A 275 9.39 -10.14 19.55
CA ARG A 275 9.31 -9.46 20.87
C ARG A 275 10.53 -8.62 21.18
N SER A 276 11.71 -9.03 20.73
CA SER A 276 12.99 -8.47 21.19
C SER A 276 13.81 -7.79 20.11
N TYR A 277 13.55 -8.08 18.83
CA TYR A 277 14.40 -7.63 17.71
C TYR A 277 13.65 -7.03 16.52
N SER A 278 12.31 -7.01 16.57
CA SER A 278 11.50 -6.31 15.57
C SER A 278 11.52 -4.80 15.80
N MET A 279 11.44 -4.04 14.72
CA MET A 279 11.17 -2.61 14.78
C MET A 279 9.79 -2.32 15.36
N GLU A 280 8.79 -3.18 15.14
CA GLU A 280 7.46 -3.02 15.76
C GLU A 280 7.56 -2.97 17.30
N ALA A 281 8.33 -3.88 17.92
CA ALA A 281 8.57 -3.87 19.36
C ALA A 281 9.33 -2.61 19.83
N ALA A 282 10.32 -2.13 19.06
CA ALA A 282 11.04 -0.90 19.36
C ALA A 282 10.12 0.33 19.28
N CYS A 283 9.22 0.39 18.29
CA CYS A 283 8.19 1.42 18.16
C CYS A 283 7.24 1.39 19.36
N ALA A 284 6.75 0.21 19.74
CA ALA A 284 5.87 0.05 20.89
C ALA A 284 6.54 0.51 22.20
N LEU A 285 7.86 0.33 22.35
CA LEU A 285 8.60 0.85 23.49
C LEU A 285 8.72 2.38 23.43
N ALA A 286 9.01 2.95 22.27
CA ALA A 286 9.12 4.40 22.06
C ALA A 286 7.79 5.16 22.24
N GLU A 287 6.65 4.50 22.03
CA GLU A 287 5.33 5.12 22.19
C GLU A 287 4.81 5.12 23.63
N ARG A 288 5.31 4.24 24.52
CA ARG A 288 4.86 4.16 25.92
C ARG A 288 5.17 5.44 26.70
N GLU A 289 4.26 5.85 27.56
CA GLU A 289 4.52 6.94 28.52
C GLU A 289 5.62 6.53 29.51
N GLY A 290 6.59 7.43 29.76
CA GLY A 290 7.73 7.18 30.65
C GLY A 290 9.05 6.87 29.92
N SER A 291 10.06 6.43 30.68
CA SER A 291 11.42 6.23 30.18
C SER A 291 11.52 4.97 29.30
N ALA A 292 11.97 5.13 28.05
CA ALA A 292 12.21 4.04 27.11
C ALA A 292 13.57 3.36 27.37
N ARG A 293 13.80 2.89 28.61
CA ARG A 293 15.12 2.43 29.07
C ARG A 293 15.70 1.35 28.17
N GLY A 294 16.95 1.54 27.73
CA GLY A 294 17.68 0.58 26.91
C GLY A 294 17.22 0.52 25.46
N LEU A 295 16.48 1.52 24.99
CA LEU A 295 16.00 1.57 23.60
C LEU A 295 17.17 1.73 22.65
N TRP A 296 18.17 2.54 23.00
CA TRP A 296 19.37 2.67 22.18
C TRP A 296 20.13 1.36 22.06
N GLU A 297 20.39 0.67 23.17
CA GLU A 297 21.03 -0.64 23.20
C GLU A 297 20.23 -1.69 22.43
N THR A 298 18.89 -1.59 22.46
CA THR A 298 18.01 -2.44 21.66
C THR A 298 18.23 -2.19 20.16
N LEU A 299 18.31 -0.93 19.72
CA LEU A 299 18.60 -0.59 18.32
C LEU A 299 19.98 -1.08 17.88
N GLN A 300 21.00 -0.96 18.75
CA GLN A 300 22.33 -1.53 18.51
C GLN A 300 22.26 -3.05 18.35
N ALA A 301 21.55 -3.75 19.24
CA ALA A 301 21.38 -5.19 19.17
C ALA A 301 20.66 -5.64 17.88
N ILE A 302 19.63 -4.92 17.46
CA ILE A 302 18.94 -5.15 16.20
C ILE A 302 19.89 -4.96 15.01
N SER A 303 20.65 -3.86 15.00
CA SER A 303 21.62 -3.57 13.94
C SER A 303 22.71 -4.64 13.85
N ARG A 304 23.23 -5.11 14.99
CA ARG A 304 24.22 -6.20 15.03
C ARG A 304 23.64 -7.51 14.53
N LEU A 305 22.43 -7.87 14.97
CA LEU A 305 21.72 -9.06 14.50
C LEU A 305 21.46 -9.01 12.99
N ALA A 306 21.12 -7.85 12.46
CA ALA A 306 20.95 -7.62 11.03
C ALA A 306 22.27 -7.76 10.24
N HIS A 307 23.41 -7.38 10.85
CA HIS A 307 24.73 -7.51 10.25
C HIS A 307 25.26 -8.95 10.26
N THR A 308 25.25 -9.60 11.43
CA THR A 308 25.88 -10.92 11.63
C THR A 308 24.95 -12.08 11.34
N GLY A 309 23.64 -11.85 11.43
CA GLY A 309 22.64 -12.91 11.52
C GLY A 309 22.74 -13.67 12.84
N CYS A 310 21.90 -14.69 12.99
CA CYS A 310 22.01 -15.65 14.08
C CYS A 310 21.41 -17.00 13.71
N HIS A 311 21.87 -18.04 14.39
CA HIS A 311 21.21 -19.34 14.45
C HIS A 311 21.11 -19.73 15.93
N ALA A 312 19.90 -19.71 16.48
CA ALA A 312 19.64 -19.99 17.89
C ALA A 312 18.37 -20.84 18.03
N GLY A 313 18.54 -22.16 18.19
CA GLY A 313 17.42 -23.11 18.17
C GLY A 313 16.64 -23.03 16.86
N SER A 314 15.34 -22.75 16.93
CA SER A 314 14.47 -22.54 15.77
C SER A 314 14.59 -21.16 15.13
N LEU A 315 15.26 -20.19 15.78
CA LEU A 315 15.45 -18.86 15.23
C LEU A 315 16.64 -18.85 14.27
N LYS A 316 16.35 -18.60 12.99
CA LYS A 316 17.35 -18.34 11.96
C LYS A 316 17.15 -16.95 11.40
N VAL A 317 18.14 -16.07 11.59
CA VAL A 317 18.20 -14.74 10.98
C VAL A 317 19.36 -14.74 10.01
N THR A 318 19.07 -14.55 8.73
CA THR A 318 20.09 -14.41 7.69
C THR A 318 20.68 -13.00 7.77
N PRO A 319 22.01 -12.83 7.76
CA PRO A 319 22.62 -11.51 7.70
C PRO A 319 22.23 -10.79 6.41
N PHE A 320 22.01 -9.48 6.50
CA PHE A 320 21.94 -8.65 5.31
C PHE A 320 23.37 -8.46 4.80
N ASN A 321 23.73 -9.12 3.69
CA ASN A 321 25.07 -9.12 3.08
C ASN A 321 25.54 -7.74 2.53
N GLY A 322 25.00 -6.62 3.03
CA GLY A 322 25.34 -5.26 2.64
C GLY A 322 26.24 -4.56 3.66
N ARG A 323 27.13 -3.68 3.17
CA ARG A 323 27.98 -2.83 4.02
C ARG A 323 27.17 -1.94 4.99
N LEU A 324 25.90 -1.67 4.69
CA LEU A 324 25.04 -0.76 5.44
C LEU A 324 25.06 -1.02 6.95
N PHE A 325 25.01 -2.29 7.38
CA PHE A 325 24.98 -2.67 8.80
C PHE A 325 26.35 -2.88 9.45
N ALA A 326 27.45 -2.71 8.70
CA ALA A 326 28.79 -2.90 9.25
C ALA A 326 29.07 -1.89 10.39
N PRO A 327 29.43 -2.34 11.62
CA PRO A 327 29.67 -1.45 12.75
C PRO A 327 30.72 -0.36 12.47
N SER A 328 31.69 -0.66 11.59
CA SER A 328 32.74 0.28 11.16
C SER A 328 32.23 1.51 10.42
N LEU A 329 31.01 1.51 9.87
CA LEU A 329 30.42 2.69 9.24
C LEU A 329 29.82 3.67 10.25
N THR A 330 29.62 3.27 11.50
CA THR A 330 28.98 4.10 12.53
C THR A 330 29.64 3.92 13.90
N PRO A 331 30.97 4.11 14.04
CA PRO A 331 31.66 3.90 15.30
C PRO A 331 31.09 4.72 16.48
N ALA A 332 30.64 5.96 16.22
CA ALA A 332 29.99 6.80 17.24
C ALA A 332 28.65 6.20 17.69
N GLY A 333 27.87 5.63 16.76
CA GLY A 333 26.61 4.96 17.08
C GLY A 333 26.81 3.63 17.83
N GLU A 334 27.93 2.95 17.61
CA GLU A 334 28.25 1.65 18.19
C GLU A 334 28.76 1.75 19.63
N HIS A 335 29.58 2.77 19.91
CA HIS A 335 30.20 2.96 21.23
C HIS A 335 29.55 4.08 22.04
N GLY A 336 28.87 5.01 21.37
CA GLY A 336 28.18 6.13 21.99
C GLY A 336 26.88 5.72 22.69
N ARG A 337 26.45 6.59 23.60
CA ARG A 337 25.20 6.46 24.36
C ARG A 337 24.44 7.79 24.32
N PRO A 338 23.76 8.11 23.21
CA PRO A 338 23.03 9.37 23.02
C PRO A 338 21.81 9.54 23.95
N GLY A 339 21.53 8.56 24.81
CA GLY A 339 20.40 8.55 25.72
C GLY A 339 19.15 7.96 25.10
N ASP A 340 18.29 7.38 25.93
CA ASP A 340 17.05 6.72 25.49
C ASP A 340 16.03 7.71 24.90
N ASP A 341 16.08 8.98 25.31
CA ASP A 341 15.21 10.02 24.77
C ASP A 341 15.57 10.36 23.31
N CYS A 342 16.87 10.39 22.97
CA CYS A 342 17.30 10.53 21.58
C CYS A 342 16.80 9.35 20.74
N ALA A 343 17.02 8.12 21.22
CA ALA A 343 16.55 6.91 20.53
C ALA A 343 15.03 6.93 20.30
N ARG A 344 14.27 7.32 21.32
CA ARG A 344 12.81 7.46 21.27
C ARG A 344 12.41 8.47 20.20
N ASN A 345 12.97 9.67 20.25
CA ASN A 345 12.59 10.74 19.33
C ASN A 345 12.97 10.42 17.88
N VAL A 346 14.12 9.76 17.66
CA VAL A 346 14.53 9.25 16.34
C VAL A 346 13.52 8.23 15.82
N ILE A 347 13.13 7.25 16.63
CA ILE A 347 12.10 6.27 16.22
C ILE A 347 10.80 6.99 15.88
N LEU A 348 10.29 7.84 16.76
CA LEU A 348 9.02 8.54 16.53
C LEU A 348 9.08 9.45 15.30
N ALA A 349 10.20 10.11 15.04
CA ALA A 349 10.39 10.95 13.86
C ALA A 349 10.30 10.13 12.56
N LEU A 350 10.83 8.90 12.55
CA LEU A 350 10.80 8.03 11.39
C LEU A 350 9.47 7.27 11.24
N THR A 351 8.81 6.89 12.34
CA THR A 351 7.69 5.95 12.29
C THR A 351 6.33 6.60 12.37
N THR A 352 6.27 7.92 12.60
CA THR A 352 5.00 8.63 12.73
C THR A 352 4.99 9.93 11.92
N ALA A 353 3.84 10.20 11.31
CA ALA A 353 3.54 11.46 10.63
C ALA A 353 2.59 12.31 11.49
N PRO A 354 2.66 13.65 11.40
CA PRO A 354 1.69 14.50 12.09
C PRO A 354 0.27 14.17 11.59
N GLY A 355 -0.65 14.04 12.55
CA GLY A 355 -2.08 13.95 12.28
C GLY A 355 -2.61 15.26 11.69
N ARG A 356 -3.85 15.27 11.20
CA ARG A 356 -4.53 16.54 10.86
C ARG A 356 -4.76 17.34 12.14
N GLN A 357 -4.72 18.68 12.06
CA GLN A 357 -4.99 19.65 13.15
C GLN A 357 -5.62 19.05 14.42
N GLY A 358 -4.82 18.92 15.49
CA GLY A 358 -5.27 18.44 16.81
C GLY A 358 -5.35 16.92 16.99
N ASP A 359 -5.16 16.13 15.93
CA ASP A 359 -5.15 14.66 15.98
C ASP A 359 -3.77 14.12 16.41
N GLN A 360 -3.79 12.94 17.04
CA GLN A 360 -2.58 12.24 17.47
C GLN A 360 -1.71 11.87 16.25
N ARG A 361 -0.38 11.79 16.44
CA ARG A 361 0.53 11.38 15.35
C ARG A 361 0.11 10.00 14.83
N SER A 362 -0.02 9.86 13.50
CA SER A 362 -0.40 8.59 12.86
C SER A 362 0.84 7.79 12.48
N ARG A 363 0.85 6.48 12.75
CA ARG A 363 1.95 5.60 12.32
C ARG A 363 2.06 5.53 10.80
N ILE A 364 3.30 5.50 10.31
CA ILE A 364 3.62 5.35 8.88
C ILE A 364 3.63 3.87 8.53
N VAL A 365 2.82 3.48 7.55
CA VAL A 365 2.78 2.09 7.04
C VAL A 365 3.78 1.93 5.90
N TYR A 366 4.98 1.45 6.23
CA TYR A 366 6.08 1.29 5.26
C TYR A 366 5.78 0.30 4.11
N GLY A 367 4.83 -0.63 4.31
CA GLY A 367 4.38 -1.54 3.25
C GLY A 367 3.71 -0.83 2.07
N ASP A 368 3.11 0.34 2.32
CA ASP A 368 2.44 1.16 1.29
C ASP A 368 3.41 2.07 0.53
N LEU A 369 4.64 2.21 1.02
CA LEU A 369 5.65 3.03 0.38
C LEU A 369 6.38 2.21 -0.69
N GLY A 370 6.40 2.73 -1.91
CA GLY A 370 7.20 2.15 -3.00
C GLY A 370 8.69 2.39 -2.76
N VAL A 371 9.54 1.46 -3.22
CA VAL A 371 11.01 1.63 -3.19
C VAL A 371 11.43 2.91 -3.94
N GLU A 372 10.71 3.25 -5.01
CA GLU A 372 10.92 4.47 -5.82
C GLU A 372 10.57 5.77 -5.09
N GLN A 373 9.84 5.72 -3.97
CA GLN A 373 9.41 6.91 -3.21
C GLN A 373 10.41 7.33 -2.13
N LEU A 374 11.49 6.55 -1.95
CA LEU A 374 12.55 6.77 -0.96
C LEU A 374 13.87 7.25 -1.59
N GLY A 375 13.94 7.32 -2.94
CA GLY A 375 15.10 7.76 -3.71
C GLY A 375 15.00 9.22 -4.14
#